data_AF-A0A1R3TZM5-F1
#
_entry.id   AF-A0A1R3TZM5-F1
#
_cell.length_a   1.000
_cell.length_b   1.000
_cell.length_c   1.000
_cell.angle_alpha   90.00
_cell.angle_beta   90.00
_cell.angle_gamma   90.00
#
_symmetry.space_group_name_H-M   'P 1'
#
loop_
_entity.id
_entity.type
_entity.pdbx_description
1 polymer ?
#
loop_
_entity_poly.entity_id
_entity_poly.type
_entity_poly.pdbx_seq_one_letter_code
_entity_poly.pdbx_strand_id
1 'polypeptide(L)' 'MADCAASPALFYASILNPFKDDMPNTKAYFERLIKRPSVKRTIAEARPYFQYFPYNEKMPPRFLQG' A
#
# COMPACT_ATOMS: atom_id res chain seq x y z
N MET A 1 -3.65 13.81 10.30
CA MET A 1 -3.21 14.22 8.94
C MET A 1 -2.04 13.40 8.41
N ALA A 2 -0.96 13.18 9.18
CA ALA A 2 0.24 12.45 8.71
C ALA A 2 -0.06 11.08 8.08
N ASP A 3 -0.87 10.24 8.73
CA ASP A 3 -1.21 8.91 8.21
C ASP A 3 -1.97 8.94 6.88
N CYS A 4 -2.86 9.93 6.71
CA CYS A 4 -3.62 10.11 5.47
C CYS A 4 -2.68 10.45 4.31
N ALA A 5 -1.71 11.34 4.55
CA ALA A 5 -0.70 11.71 3.56
C ALA A 5 0.29 10.57 3.27
N ALA A 6 0.71 9.82 4.30
CA ALA A 6 1.71 8.76 4.17
C ALA A 6 1.18 7.51 3.46
N SER A 7 -0.10 7.16 3.66
CA SER A 7 -0.69 5.92 3.14
C SER A 7 -0.53 5.72 1.63
N PRO A 8 -0.91 6.67 0.74
CA PRO A 8 -0.77 6.47 -0.70
C PRO A 8 0.70 6.38 -1.14
N ALA A 9 1.57 7.23 -0.58
CA ALA A 9 2.99 7.23 -0.92
C ALA A 9 3.66 5.90 -0.52
N LEU A 10 3.42 5.42 0.70
CA LEU A 10 3.99 4.17 1.19
C LEU A 10 3.39 2.95 0.48
N PHE A 11 2.13 2.99 0.05
CA PHE A 11 1.51 1.93 -0.73
C PHE A 11 2.26 1.68 -2.04
N TYR A 12 2.46 2.73 -2.85
CA TYR A 12 3.20 2.59 -4.11
C TYR A 12 4.69 2.32 -3.89
N ALA A 13 5.30 2.94 -2.88
CA ALA A 13 6.69 2.63 -2.51
C ALA A 13 6.86 1.14 -2.19
N SER A 14 5.93 0.53 -1.44
CA SER A 14 6.01 -0.90 -1.11
C SER A 14 5.98 -1.83 -2.33
N ILE A 15 5.45 -1.36 -3.46
CA ILE A 15 5.36 -2.10 -4.73
C ILE A 15 6.60 -1.87 -5.59
N LEU A 16 7.03 -0.61 -5.73
CA LEU A 16 8.11 -0.23 -6.66
C LEU A 16 9.50 -0.31 -6.04
N ASN A 17 9.60 -0.08 -4.74
CA ASN A 17 10.84 -0.08 -3.97
C ASN A 17 10.59 -0.73 -2.59
N PRO A 18 10.49 -2.06 -2.54
CA PRO A 18 10.19 -2.78 -1.31
C PRO A 18 11.11 -2.36 -0.14
N PHE A 19 10.53 -2.24 1.05
CA PHE A 19 11.28 -1.83 2.24
C PHE A 19 12.36 -2.85 2.56
N LYS A 20 13.60 -2.39 2.60
CA LYS A 20 14.78 -3.16 2.97
C LYS A 20 14.79 -3.46 4.48
N ASP A 21 15.60 -4.44 4.89
CA ASP A 21 15.66 -4.89 6.28
C ASP A 21 16.20 -3.83 7.25
N ASP A 22 16.92 -2.82 6.76
CA ASP A 22 17.38 -1.65 7.50
C ASP A 22 16.27 -0.60 7.73
N MET A 23 15.05 -0.82 7.23
CA MET A 23 13.88 0.06 7.41
C MET A 23 12.75 -0.58 8.23
N PRO A 24 13.02 -1.16 9.42
CA PRO A 24 12.02 -1.92 10.18
C PRO A 24 10.85 -1.05 10.66
N ASN A 25 11.14 0.20 11.05
CA ASN A 25 10.12 1.14 11.51
C ASN A 25 9.16 1.54 10.38
N THR A 26 9.68 1.78 9.18
CA THR A 26 8.87 2.11 8.00
C THR A 26 7.97 0.95 7.61
N LYS A 27 8.51 -0.27 7.57
CA LYS A 27 7.73 -1.49 7.30
C LYS A 27 6.63 -1.68 8.34
N ALA A 28 6.96 -1.59 9.63
CA ALA A 28 5.98 -1.71 10.71
C ALA A 28 4.90 -0.61 10.65
N TYR A 29 5.29 0.61 10.29
CA TYR A 29 4.35 1.71 10.13
C TYR A 29 3.40 1.48 8.96
N PHE A 30 3.92 1.09 7.80
CA PHE A 30 3.10 0.75 6.63
C PHE A 30 2.09 -0.37 6.95
N GLU A 31 2.54 -1.43 7.63
CA GLU A 31 1.67 -2.54 8.03
C GLU A 31 0.55 -2.10 8.99
N ARG A 32 0.80 -1.11 9.87
CA ARG A 32 -0.26 -0.50 10.68
C ARG A 32 -1.22 0.33 9.83
N LEU A 33 -0.72 1.12 8.88
CA LEU A 33 -1.54 1.98 8.03
C LEU A 33 -2.53 1.17 7.19
N ILE A 34 -2.09 0.13 6.49
CA ILE A 34 -2.97 -0.67 5.62
C ILE A 34 -4.04 -1.47 6.39
N LYS A 35 -3.85 -1.66 7.71
CA LYS A 35 -4.83 -2.29 8.60
C LYS A 35 -5.90 -1.32 9.11
N ARG A 36 -5.70 0.00 9.00
CA ARG A 36 -6.69 0.98 9.46
C ARG A 36 -7.97 0.87 8.62
N PRO A 37 -9.17 0.90 9.22
CA PRO A 37 -10.42 0.71 8.48
C PRO A 37 -10.60 1.64 7.29
N SER A 38 -10.25 2.93 7.44
CA SER A 38 -10.34 3.90 6.35
C SER A 38 -9.42 3.56 5.19
N VAL A 39 -8.14 3.25 5.45
CA VAL A 39 -7.15 2.92 4.43
C VAL A 39 -7.49 1.58 3.76
N LYS A 40 -7.86 0.56 4.54
CA LYS A 40 -8.29 -0.74 4.02
C LYS A 40 -9.47 -0.59 3.06
N ARG A 41 -10.47 0.22 3.44
CA ARG A 41 -11.63 0.54 2.59
C ARG A 41 -11.19 1.23 1.30
N THR A 42 -10.34 2.26 1.38
CA THR A 42 -9.81 2.96 0.21
C THR A 42 -9.07 2.03 -0.76
N ILE A 43 -8.21 1.14 -0.25
CA ILE A 43 -7.50 0.16 -1.10
C ILE A 43 -8.50 -0.80 -1.76
N ALA A 44 -9.51 -1.27 -1.03
CA ALA A 44 -10.52 -2.16 -1.58
C ALA A 44 -11.36 -1.49 -2.68
N GLU A 45 -11.78 -0.25 -2.47
CA GLU A 45 -12.53 0.55 -3.46
C GLU A 45 -11.67 0.92 -4.68
N ALA A 46 -10.34 1.01 -4.52
CA ALA A 46 -9.41 1.32 -5.61
C ALA A 46 -9.14 0.13 -6.55
N ARG A 47 -9.45 -1.12 -6.17
CA ARG A 47 -9.11 -2.33 -6.94
C ARG A 47 -9.53 -2.30 -8.42
N PRO A 48 -10.73 -1.83 -8.81
CA PRO A 48 -11.14 -1.77 -10.21
C PRO A 48 -10.24 -0.88 -11.08
N TYR A 49 -9.50 0.04 -10.45
CA TYR A 49 -8.62 0.98 -11.12
C TYR A 49 -7.15 0.52 -11.16
N PHE A 50 -6.78 -0.56 -10.47
CA PHE A 50 -5.38 -1.03 -10.46
C PHE A 50 -4.90 -1.47 -11.84
N GLN A 51 -5.78 -1.82 -12.78
CA GLN A 51 -5.42 -2.05 -14.18
C GLN A 51 -4.75 -0.82 -14.85
N TYR A 52 -5.04 0.40 -14.37
CA TYR A 52 -4.43 1.64 -14.88
C TYR A 52 -3.09 1.96 -14.23
N PHE A 53 -2.70 1.24 -13.17
CA PHE A 53 -1.38 1.40 -12.58
C PHE A 53 -0.33 0.78 -13.53
N PRO A 54 0.68 1.54 -14.00
CA PRO A 54 1.64 1.05 -15.01
C PRO A 54 2.47 -0.17 -14.59
N TYR A 55 2.51 -0.46 -13.28
CA TYR A 55 3.25 -1.59 -12.70
C TYR A 55 2.32 -2.56 -11.98
N ASN A 56 1.09 -2.74 -12.49
CA ASN A 56 0.09 -3.62 -11.87
C ASN A 56 0.57 -5.06 -11.71
N GLU A 57 1.48 -5.51 -12.58
CA GLU A 57 2.09 -6.84 -12.56
C GLU A 57 3.00 -7.05 -11.34
N LYS A 58 3.52 -5.96 -10.74
CA LYS A 58 4.34 -6.00 -9.53
C LYS A 58 3.52 -5.96 -8.25
N MET A 59 2.20 -5.80 -8.33
CA MET A 59 1.36 -5.65 -7.15
C MET A 59 1.31 -6.96 -6.34
N PRO A 60 1.59 -6.91 -5.02
CA PRO A 60 1.42 -8.07 -4.16
C PRO A 60 -0.01 -8.62 -4.19
N PRO A 61 -0.20 -9.96 -4.24
CA PRO A 61 -1.53 -10.58 -4.30
C PRO A 61 -2.50 -10.12 -3.19
N ARG A 62 -1.97 -9.75 -2.01
CA ARG A 62 -2.75 -9.22 -0.87
C ARG A 62 -3.51 -7.93 -1.16
N PHE A 63 -3.18 -7.20 -2.23
CA PHE A 63 -3.91 -6.00 -2.65
C PHE A 63 -4.90 -6.28 -3.79
N LEU A 64 -4.71 -7.37 -4.52
CA LEU A 64 -5.55 -7.78 -5.65
C LEU A 64 -6.72 -8.65 -5.20
N GLN A 65 -6.58 -9.39 -4.10
CA GLN A 65 -7.59 -10.31 -3.58
C GLN A 65 -8.51 -9.63 -2.56
N GLY A 66 -9.81 -9.95 -2.67
CA GLY A 66 -10.92 -9.45 -1.85
C GLY A 66 -11.10 -10.20 -0.56
#